data_AF-A0A8S3I722-F1
#
_entry.id   AF-A0A8S3I722-F1
#
_cell.length_a   1.000
_cell.length_b   1.000
_cell.length_c   1.000
_cell.angle_alpha   90.00
_cell.angle_beta   90.00
_cell.angle_gamma   90.00
#
_symmetry.space_group_name_H-M   'P 1'
#
loop_
_entity.id
_entity.type
_entity.pdbx_description
1 polymer ?
#
loop_
_entity_poly.entity_id
_entity_poly.type
_entity_poly.pdbx_seq_one_letter_code
_entity_poly.pdbx_strand_id
1 'polypeptide(L)' 'LNNGWIVKIGRGLDFYKPPESKLSIGYYDLDLRPCHQTTIDIFHSERVHPST' A
#
# COMPACT_ATOMS: atom_id res chain seq x y z
N LEU A 1 6.96 -8.56 -6.99
CA LEU A 1 6.74 -9.93 -6.47
C LEU A 1 7.33 -10.91 -7.48
N ASN A 2 7.73 -12.11 -7.07
CA ASN A 2 8.33 -13.09 -7.99
C ASN A 2 7.33 -13.70 -8.99
N ASN A 3 6.04 -13.44 -8.81
CA ASN A 3 4.95 -13.85 -9.69
C ASN A 3 4.54 -12.77 -10.72
N GLY A 4 5.43 -11.82 -11.03
CA GLY A 4 5.18 -10.81 -12.06
C GLY A 4 4.35 -9.59 -11.63
N TRP A 5 3.68 -9.63 -10.48
CA TRP A 5 2.95 -8.48 -9.94
C TRP A 5 3.89 -7.39 -9.41
N ILE A 6 3.56 -6.15 -9.76
CA ILE A 6 4.26 -4.93 -9.35
C ILE A 6 3.23 -3.98 -8.75
N VAL A 7 3.42 -3.61 -7.49
CA VAL A 7 2.57 -2.65 -6.78
C VAL A 7 3.44 -1.45 -6.42
N LYS A 8 3.07 -0.27 -6.90
CA LYS A 8 3.71 1.00 -6.55
C LYS A 8 2.76 1.78 -5.66
N ILE A 9 3.22 2.16 -4.47
CA ILE A 9 2.44 2.95 -3.51
C ILE A 9 3.14 4.30 -3.39
N GLY A 10 2.42 5.41 -3.61
CA GLY A 10 3.02 6.75 -3.67
C GLY A 10 3.78 7.16 -2.40
N ARG A 11 3.39 6.63 -1.24
CA ARG A 11 4.06 6.82 0.07
C ARG A 11 4.87 5.60 0.54
N GLY A 12 4.99 4.56 -0.30
CA GLY A 12 5.50 3.27 0.14
C GLY A 12 4.60 2.62 1.19
N LEU A 13 5.19 1.87 2.12
CA LEU A 13 4.45 1.21 3.21
C LEU A 13 4.06 2.14 4.37
N ASP A 14 4.44 3.42 4.29
CA ASP A 14 4.19 4.46 5.32
C ASP A 14 3.01 5.37 4.95
N PHE A 15 1.86 4.75 4.67
CA PHE A 15 0.64 5.47 4.31
C PHE A 15 -0.38 5.56 5.47
N TYR A 16 -0.15 4.91 6.61
CA TYR A 16 -1.01 5.03 7.78
C TYR A 16 -0.76 6.33 8.54
N LYS A 17 -1.82 6.93 9.10
CA LYS A 17 -1.69 8.04 10.05
C LYS A 17 -1.25 7.51 11.43
N PRO A 18 -0.63 8.36 12.28
CA PRO A 18 -0.40 7.99 13.67
C PRO A 18 -1.70 7.63 14.37
N PRO A 19 -1.68 6.68 15.33
CA PRO A 19 -2.88 6.36 16.12
C PRO A 19 -3.24 7.54 17.00
N GLU A 20 -4.54 7.68 17.30
CA GLU A 20 -5.04 8.74 18.19
C GLU A 20 -4.55 8.55 19.63
N SER A 21 -4.52 7.31 20.12
CA SER A 21 -3.96 6.97 21.43
C SER A 21 -3.49 5.51 21.47
N LYS A 22 -2.85 5.07 22.56
CA LYS A 22 -2.41 3.68 22.74
C LYS A 22 -3.55 2.66 22.82
N LEU A 23 -4.76 3.12 23.09
CA LEU A 23 -5.97 2.29 23.26
C LEU A 23 -7.03 2.59 22.21
N SER A 24 -6.72 3.39 21.17
CA SER A 24 -7.67 3.69 20.10
C SER A 24 -7.90 2.48 19.21
N ILE A 25 -9.08 2.40 18.60
CA ILE A 25 -9.36 1.45 17.53
C ILE A 25 -8.35 1.68 16.41
N GLY A 26 -7.83 0.58 15.87
CA GLY A 26 -6.79 0.61 14.85
C GLY A 26 -5.37 0.78 15.37
N TYR A 27 -5.11 0.73 16.69
CA TYR A 27 -3.73 0.73 17.21
C TYR A 27 -2.94 -0.52 16.76
N TYR A 28 -3.54 -1.71 16.90
CA TYR A 28 -2.93 -3.00 16.53
C TYR A 28 -3.43 -3.52 15.18
N ASP A 29 -4.72 -3.37 14.88
CA ASP A 29 -5.33 -3.77 13.62
C ASP A 29 -5.31 -2.61 12.62
N LEU A 30 -4.36 -2.64 11.67
CA LEU A 30 -4.16 -1.54 10.72
C LEU A 30 -5.29 -1.39 9.70
N ASP A 31 -6.16 -2.40 9.53
CA ASP A 31 -7.34 -2.29 8.66
C ASP A 31 -8.35 -1.26 9.19
N LEU A 32 -8.30 -0.97 10.49
CA LEU A 32 -9.11 0.05 11.15
C LEU A 32 -8.38 1.40 11.30
N ARG A 33 -7.12 1.52 10.83
CA ARG A 33 -6.31 2.74 10.99
C ARG A 33 -6.58 3.73 9.85
N PRO A 34 -6.86 5.02 10.13
CA PRO A 34 -6.95 6.03 9.10
C PRO A 34 -5.65 6.20 8.30
N CYS A 35 -5.76 6.40 7.00
CA CYS A 35 -4.62 6.56 6.09
C CYS A 35 -4.41 8.02 5.67
N HIS A 36 -3.18 8.36 5.30
CA HIS A 36 -2.88 9.50 4.44
C HIS A 36 -3.38 9.21 3.02
N GLN A 37 -3.77 10.26 2.31
CA GLN A 37 -4.07 10.14 0.88
C GLN A 37 -2.81 9.67 0.15
N THR A 38 -2.96 8.66 -0.71
CA THR A 38 -1.89 8.16 -1.57
C THR A 38 -2.48 7.55 -2.84
N THR A 39 -1.63 7.26 -3.81
CA THR A 39 -1.98 6.53 -5.03
C THR A 39 -1.42 5.12 -4.96
N ILE A 40 -2.14 4.17 -5.55
CA ILE A 40 -1.71 2.78 -5.69
C ILE A 40 -1.83 2.43 -7.16
N ASP A 41 -0.68 2.22 -7.79
CA ASP A 41 -0.59 1.81 -9.18
C ASP A 41 -0.22 0.32 -9.24
N ILE A 42 -1.01 -0.46 -9.97
CA ILE A 42 -0.89 -1.91 -10.04
C ILE A 42 -0.58 -2.33 -11.48
N PHE A 43 0.49 -3.11 -11.64
CA PHE A 43 0.94 -3.62 -12.93
C PHE A 43 1.25 -5.11 -12.88
N HIS A 44 1.21 -5.75 -14.05
CA HIS A 44 1.74 -7.09 -14.27
C HIS A 44 2.88 -7.02 -15.29
N SER A 45 4.01 -7.68 -15.01
CA SER A 45 5.24 -7.58 -15.82
C SER A 45 5.03 -7.91 -17.29
N GLU A 46 4.16 -8.88 -17.60
CA GLU A 46 3.81 -9.28 -18.98
C GLU A 46 3.15 -8.15 -19.80
N ARG A 47 2.48 -7.19 -19.14
CA ARG A 47 1.78 -6.08 -19.81
C ARG A 47 2.63 -4.82 -19.90
N VAL A 48 3.72 -4.74 -19.13
CA VAL A 48 4.59 -3.56 -19.05
C VAL A 48 5.81 -3.68 -19.96
N HIS A 49 6.30 -4.91 -20.16
CA HIS A 49 7.28 -5.21 -21.18
C HIS A 49 6.54 -5.90 -22.33
N PRO A 50 6.16 -5.19 -23.40
CA PRO A 50 5.73 -5.89 -24.60
C PRO A 50 6.93 -6.74 -25.02
N SER A 51 6.73 -8.05 -24.99
CA SER A 51 7.65 -9.02 -25.54
C SER A 51 8.00 -8.60 -26.97
N THR A 52 9.21 -8.08 -27.17
CA THR A 52 9.92 -8.23 -28.45
C THR A 52 10.00 -9.68 -28.83
#